data_AF-A0A3B9VZG7-F1
#
_entry.id   AF-A0A3B9VZG7-F1
#
_cell.length_a   1.000
_cell.length_b   1.000
_cell.length_c   1.000
_cell.angle_alpha   90.00
_cell.angle_beta   90.00
_cell.angle_gamma   90.00
#
_symmetry.space_group_name_H-M   'P 1'
#
loop_
_entity.id
_entity.type
_entity.pdbx_description
1 polymer ?
#
loop_
_entity_poly.entity_id
_entity_poly.type
_entity_poly.pdbx_seq_one_letter_code
_entity_poly.pdbx_strand_id
1 'polypeptide(L)'
;MTRKNLWRPSSGRLRSWLADESADRTRPVIVAVVLTLAGIGLVEVASASSVESVAAGINPYDLPLKQGMWTLAGVVIMFALARLPVRRIRKLAWPMLIIAVIALGLVFTPLGMTVNGNRNWLNAGGFTAQPSEFAKLALVVWGAAVLSRKQALLNQWKHAVIPMLPVGAAIMALVALGHDLGTTLFIMMILAATLFYGGVPMKVFGAAAAACAVAALVLAATNGNRMGRIFSWLGMGSGVEDHCA
;
A
#
# COMPACT_ATOMS: atom_id res chain seq x y z
N MET A 1 -21.07 -52.01 -15.10
CA MET A 1 -20.12 -52.11 -13.97
C MET A 1 -18.74 -51.89 -14.57
N THR A 2 -18.01 -50.81 -14.29
CA THR A 2 -17.18 -50.66 -13.08
C THR A 2 -16.89 -49.18 -12.82
N ARG A 3 -17.31 -48.66 -11.66
CA ARG A 3 -16.85 -47.39 -11.12
C ARG A 3 -15.38 -47.51 -10.76
N LYS A 4 -14.49 -46.79 -11.45
CA LYS A 4 -13.15 -46.52 -10.92
C LYS A 4 -13.28 -45.43 -9.86
N ASN A 5 -13.52 -45.87 -8.63
CA ASN A 5 -13.31 -45.06 -7.43
C ASN A 5 -11.83 -44.67 -7.38
N LEU A 6 -11.50 -43.46 -7.85
CA LEU A 6 -10.21 -42.84 -7.55
C LEU A 6 -10.26 -42.38 -6.10
N TRP A 7 -9.83 -43.26 -5.21
CA TRP A 7 -9.35 -42.88 -3.88
C TRP A 7 -8.19 -41.90 -4.08
N ARG A 8 -8.44 -40.60 -3.93
CA ARG A 8 -7.39 -39.59 -3.83
C ARG A 8 -6.97 -39.54 -2.36
N PRO A 9 -5.74 -39.95 -1.99
CA PRO A 9 -5.27 -39.78 -0.63
C PRO A 9 -5.35 -38.30 -0.25
N SER A 10 -5.87 -38.01 0.93
CA SER A 10 -6.06 -36.65 1.47
C SER A 10 -4.74 -35.98 1.89
N SER A 11 -3.69 -36.14 1.08
CA SER A 11 -2.39 -35.53 1.32
C SER A 11 -2.45 -34.04 0.93
N GLY A 12 -2.73 -33.21 1.93
CA GLY A 12 -2.47 -31.77 1.93
C GLY A 12 -3.20 -30.97 0.86
N ARG A 13 -4.35 -30.38 1.24
CA ARG A 13 -5.10 -29.38 0.45
C ARG A 13 -4.21 -28.25 -0.12
N LEU A 14 -3.04 -27.99 0.48
CA LEU A 14 -2.03 -27.05 -0.01
C LEU A 14 -1.25 -27.61 -1.22
N ARG A 15 -0.81 -28.87 -1.20
CA ARG A 15 -0.09 -29.48 -2.32
C ARG A 15 -0.99 -29.59 -3.55
N SER A 16 -2.23 -30.00 -3.37
CA SER A 16 -3.21 -30.06 -4.46
C SER A 16 -3.64 -28.67 -4.97
N TRP A 17 -3.48 -27.61 -4.17
CA TRP A 17 -3.75 -26.22 -4.61
C TRP A 17 -2.57 -25.61 -5.37
N LEU A 18 -1.34 -26.04 -5.04
CA LEU A 18 -0.12 -25.69 -5.79
C LEU A 18 0.05 -26.52 -7.07
N ALA A 19 -0.63 -27.66 -7.17
CA ALA A 19 -0.52 -28.64 -8.24
C ALA A 19 -1.88 -28.97 -8.88
N ASP A 20 -2.82 -28.02 -8.92
CA ASP A 20 -3.93 -28.11 -9.88
C ASP A 20 -3.30 -28.01 -11.30
N GLU A 21 -4.02 -28.08 -12.40
CA GLU A 21 -3.40 -27.95 -13.74
C GLU A 21 -4.11 -26.91 -14.61
N SER A 22 -5.26 -26.41 -14.17
CA SER A 22 -6.16 -25.57 -14.96
C SER A 22 -5.83 -24.07 -14.95
N ALA A 23 -4.89 -23.61 -14.09
CA ALA A 23 -4.48 -22.22 -13.92
C ALA A 23 -2.98 -22.04 -13.50
N ASP A 24 -2.11 -23.03 -13.79
CA ASP A 24 -1.25 -23.57 -12.72
C ASP A 24 0.23 -23.22 -12.64
N ARG A 25 0.85 -22.58 -13.64
CA ARG A 25 2.26 -22.17 -13.48
C ARG A 25 2.44 -20.84 -12.76
N THR A 26 1.49 -19.91 -12.89
CA THR A 26 1.69 -18.54 -12.41
C THR A 26 1.63 -18.43 -10.88
N ARG A 27 0.78 -19.23 -10.22
CA ARG A 27 0.60 -19.19 -8.76
C ARG A 27 1.86 -19.59 -7.98
N PRO A 28 2.47 -20.77 -8.21
CA PRO A 28 3.70 -21.14 -7.52
C PRO A 28 4.86 -20.19 -7.86
N VAL A 29 4.92 -19.66 -9.09
CA VAL A 29 5.95 -18.68 -9.49
C VAL A 29 5.80 -17.37 -8.71
N ILE A 30 4.59 -16.80 -8.59
CA ILE A 30 4.36 -15.58 -7.80
C ILE A 30 4.72 -15.81 -6.34
N VAL A 31 4.30 -16.94 -5.76
CA VAL A 31 4.63 -17.27 -4.37
C VAL A 31 6.14 -17.40 -4.18
N ALA A 32 6.83 -18.07 -5.10
CA ALA A 32 8.30 -18.20 -5.05
C ALA A 32 8.99 -16.83 -5.14
N VAL A 33 8.58 -15.98 -6.07
CA VAL A 33 9.14 -14.62 -6.22
C VAL A 33 8.94 -13.81 -4.94
N VAL A 34 7.72 -13.80 -4.39
CA VAL A 34 7.41 -13.05 -3.15
C VAL A 34 8.24 -13.56 -1.97
N LEU A 35 8.34 -14.88 -1.78
CA LEU A 35 9.12 -15.47 -0.68
C LEU A 35 10.62 -15.22 -0.83
N THR A 36 11.15 -15.29 -2.05
CA THR A 36 12.56 -14.99 -2.31
C THR A 36 12.86 -13.53 -2.04
N LEU A 37 12.04 -12.59 -2.53
CA LEU A 37 12.23 -11.15 -2.27
C LEU A 37 12.09 -10.82 -0.78
N ALA A 38 11.13 -11.43 -0.08
CA ALA A 38 10.99 -11.29 1.37
C ALA A 38 12.21 -11.84 2.12
N GLY A 39 12.75 -12.98 1.69
CA GLY A 39 13.97 -13.57 2.25
C GLY A 39 15.19 -12.68 2.05
N ILE A 40 15.40 -12.15 0.85
CA ILE A 40 16.46 -11.18 0.56
C ILE A 40 16.30 -9.95 1.45
N GLY A 41 15.09 -9.40 1.57
CA GLY A 41 14.82 -8.25 2.44
C GLY A 41 15.12 -8.53 3.91
N LEU A 42 14.85 -9.73 4.42
CA LEU A 42 15.21 -10.13 5.79
C LEU A 42 16.72 -10.18 6.00
N VAL A 43 17.47 -10.69 5.02
CA VAL A 43 18.94 -10.73 5.07
C VAL A 43 19.53 -9.32 5.08
N GLU A 44 19.03 -8.44 4.22
CA GLU A 44 19.46 -7.04 4.16
C GLU A 44 19.17 -6.29 5.47
N VAL A 45 17.97 -6.44 6.04
CA VAL A 45 17.64 -5.84 7.34
C VAL A 45 18.54 -6.40 8.45
N ALA A 46 18.81 -7.70 8.46
CA ALA A 46 19.70 -8.32 9.43
C ALA A 46 21.12 -7.73 9.35
N SER A 47 21.62 -7.49 8.15
CA SER A 47 22.92 -6.86 7.93
C SER A 47 22.95 -5.41 8.42
N ALA A 48 22.07 -4.56 7.89
CA ALA A 48 22.11 -3.10 8.15
C ALA A 48 21.78 -2.76 9.62
N SER A 49 20.75 -3.38 10.20
CA SER A 49 20.31 -3.05 11.57
C SER A 49 21.23 -3.61 12.64
N SER A 50 22.03 -4.64 12.36
CA SER A 50 22.99 -5.19 13.33
C SER A 50 24.10 -4.19 13.66
N VAL A 51 24.60 -3.47 12.65
CA VAL A 51 25.65 -2.44 12.82
C VAL A 51 25.12 -1.28 13.67
N GLU A 52 23.90 -0.80 13.37
CA GLU A 52 23.25 0.26 14.15
C GLU A 52 22.96 -0.18 15.58
N SER A 53 22.50 -1.42 15.79
CA SER A 53 22.18 -1.96 17.12
C SER A 53 23.44 -2.10 17.98
N VAL A 54 24.55 -2.58 17.40
CA VAL A 54 25.85 -2.62 18.08
C VAL A 54 26.34 -1.22 18.44
N ALA A 55 26.22 -0.26 17.51
CA ALA A 55 26.59 1.13 17.77
C ALA A 55 25.73 1.78 18.87
N ALA A 56 24.48 1.36 19.00
CA ALA A 56 23.55 1.80 20.05
C ALA A 56 23.69 1.04 21.39
N GLY A 57 24.58 0.03 21.48
CA GLY A 57 24.76 -0.80 22.67
C GLY A 57 23.60 -1.76 22.97
N ILE A 58 22.77 -2.04 21.96
CA ILE A 58 21.61 -2.94 22.04
C ILE A 58 21.98 -4.30 21.44
N ASN A 59 21.25 -5.36 21.81
CA ASN A 59 21.43 -6.67 21.21
C ASN A 59 21.25 -6.62 19.67
N PRO A 60 22.26 -7.03 18.87
CA PRO A 60 22.19 -6.98 17.40
C PRO A 60 21.02 -7.76 16.78
N TYR A 61 20.42 -8.68 17.52
CA TYR A 61 19.34 -9.53 17.03
C TYR A 61 17.93 -8.96 17.25
N ASP A 62 17.76 -7.88 18.02
CA ASP A 62 16.43 -7.41 18.41
C ASP A 62 15.59 -6.89 17.22
N LEU A 63 16.18 -6.07 16.35
CA LEU A 63 15.49 -5.54 15.16
C LEU A 63 15.26 -6.63 14.08
N PRO A 64 16.26 -7.47 13.73
CA PRO A 64 16.06 -8.56 12.78
C PRO A 64 15.02 -9.59 13.24
N LEU A 65 14.99 -9.92 14.53
CA LEU A 65 14.00 -10.87 15.08
C LEU A 65 12.59 -10.29 15.00
N LYS A 66 12.40 -9.01 15.36
CA LYS A 66 11.11 -8.33 15.21
C LYS A 66 10.66 -8.32 13.75
N GLN A 67 11.55 -7.98 12.82
CA GLN A 67 11.24 -8.01 11.39
C GLN A 67 10.85 -9.42 10.92
N GLY A 68 11.61 -10.44 11.34
CA GLY A 68 11.31 -11.84 11.04
C GLY A 68 9.93 -12.28 11.54
N MET A 69 9.52 -11.87 12.75
CA MET A 69 8.19 -12.14 13.30
C MET A 69 7.08 -11.51 12.44
N TRP A 70 7.25 -10.25 12.02
CA TRP A 70 6.28 -9.57 11.14
C TRP A 70 6.23 -10.15 9.74
N THR A 71 7.37 -10.53 9.17
CA THR A 71 7.42 -11.22 7.87
C THR A 71 6.71 -12.57 7.95
N LEU A 72 6.94 -13.35 9.02
CA LEU A 72 6.24 -14.63 9.23
C LEU A 72 4.72 -14.42 9.35
N ALA A 73 4.28 -13.45 10.16
CA ALA A 73 2.87 -13.10 10.28
C ALA A 73 2.27 -12.71 8.92
N GLY A 74 2.98 -11.89 8.13
CA GLY A 74 2.59 -11.50 6.77
C GLY A 74 2.46 -12.71 5.83
N VAL A 75 3.40 -13.65 5.86
CA VAL A 75 3.35 -14.88 5.05
C VAL A 75 2.16 -15.76 5.44
N VAL A 76 1.86 -15.89 6.74
CA VAL A 76 0.68 -16.63 7.21
C VAL A 76 -0.61 -15.97 6.70
N ILE A 77 -0.72 -14.65 6.81
CA ILE A 77 -1.87 -13.88 6.30
C ILE A 77 -1.99 -14.03 4.77
N MET A 78 -0.89 -13.96 4.04
CA MET A 78 -0.85 -14.16 2.59
C MET A 78 -1.46 -15.50 2.20
N PHE A 79 -1.02 -16.61 2.81
CA PHE A 79 -1.56 -17.94 2.51
C PHE A 79 -3.02 -18.10 2.93
N ALA A 80 -3.44 -17.45 4.02
CA ALA A 80 -4.84 -17.45 4.44
C ALA A 80 -5.74 -16.72 3.43
N LEU A 81 -5.33 -15.53 2.99
CA LEU A 81 -6.07 -14.72 2.00
C LEU A 81 -6.06 -15.35 0.61
N ALA A 82 -4.96 -15.98 0.19
CA ALA A 82 -4.85 -16.67 -1.11
C ALA A 82 -5.86 -17.82 -1.28
N ARG A 83 -6.37 -18.36 -0.17
CA ARG A 83 -7.39 -19.42 -0.16
C ARG A 83 -8.81 -18.89 -0.14
N LEU A 84 -9.02 -17.59 0.07
CA LEU A 84 -10.36 -17.02 0.09
C LEU A 84 -10.95 -16.93 -1.32
N PRO A 85 -12.18 -17.41 -1.54
CA PRO A 85 -12.83 -17.25 -2.83
C PRO A 85 -13.06 -15.77 -3.12
N VAL A 86 -12.86 -15.36 -4.37
CA VAL A 86 -13.01 -13.97 -4.86
C VAL A 86 -14.37 -13.36 -4.45
N ARG A 87 -15.43 -14.18 -4.40
CA ARG A 87 -16.77 -13.76 -3.93
C ARG A 87 -16.76 -13.23 -2.50
N ARG A 88 -15.98 -13.82 -1.58
CA ARG A 88 -15.84 -13.34 -0.19
C ARG A 88 -15.01 -12.08 -0.13
N ILE A 89 -13.88 -12.03 -0.85
CA ILE A 89 -13.04 -10.82 -0.94
C ILE A 89 -13.86 -9.62 -1.42
N ARG A 90 -14.71 -9.82 -2.44
CA ARG A 90 -15.61 -8.77 -2.95
C ARG A 90 -16.64 -8.28 -1.91
N LYS A 91 -17.10 -9.15 -1.00
CA LYS A 91 -18.03 -8.77 0.08
C LYS A 91 -17.32 -7.98 1.19
N LEU A 92 -16.05 -8.30 1.45
CA LEU A 92 -15.21 -7.59 2.43
C LEU A 92 -14.77 -6.21 1.97
N ALA A 93 -14.88 -5.91 0.67
CA ALA A 93 -14.38 -4.67 0.08
C ALA A 93 -14.91 -3.39 0.74
N TRP A 94 -16.22 -3.32 1.03
CA TRP A 94 -16.82 -2.18 1.74
C TRP A 94 -16.41 -2.12 3.22
N PRO A 95 -16.50 -3.21 4.01
CA PRO A 95 -15.96 -3.25 5.36
C PRO A 95 -14.50 -2.83 5.45
N MET A 96 -13.63 -3.33 4.56
CA MET A 96 -12.21 -2.96 4.53
C MET A 96 -12.03 -1.46 4.30
N LEU A 97 -12.77 -0.87 3.37
CA LEU A 97 -12.72 0.57 3.10
C LEU A 97 -13.16 1.38 4.33
N ILE A 98 -14.28 1.02 4.94
CA ILE A 98 -14.82 1.73 6.12
C ILE A 98 -13.83 1.65 7.28
N ILE A 99 -13.29 0.46 7.56
CA ILE A 99 -12.27 0.26 8.60
C ILE A 99 -11.03 1.09 8.29
N ALA A 100 -10.58 1.15 7.03
CA ALA A 100 -9.43 1.95 6.64
C ALA A 100 -9.66 3.46 6.85
N VAL A 101 -10.83 3.98 6.47
CA VAL A 101 -11.18 5.40 6.65
C VAL A 101 -11.28 5.75 8.14
N ILE A 102 -11.91 4.88 8.94
CA ILE A 102 -11.97 5.07 10.39
C ILE A 102 -10.57 5.04 11.00
N ALA A 103 -9.73 4.08 10.62
CA ALA A 103 -8.37 3.97 11.13
C ALA A 103 -7.50 5.18 10.75
N LEU A 104 -7.66 5.72 9.53
CA LEU A 104 -7.02 6.97 9.12
C LEU A 104 -7.50 8.16 9.96
N GLY A 105 -8.81 8.25 10.25
CA GLY A 105 -9.37 9.28 11.12
C GLY A 105 -8.88 9.17 12.57
N LEU A 106 -8.71 7.95 13.09
CA LEU A 106 -8.22 7.70 14.45
C LEU A 106 -6.82 8.27 14.69
N VAL A 107 -6.02 8.48 13.65
CA VAL A 107 -4.69 9.09 13.77
C VAL A 107 -4.77 10.52 14.32
N PHE A 108 -5.88 11.23 14.12
CA PHE A 108 -6.07 12.57 14.67
C PHE A 108 -6.52 12.59 16.14
N THR A 109 -6.80 11.43 16.72
CA THR A 109 -7.12 11.26 18.14
C THR A 109 -5.85 11.07 18.98
N PRO A 110 -5.92 11.03 20.33
CA PRO A 110 -4.76 10.77 21.18
C PRO A 110 -4.04 9.43 20.92
N LEU A 111 -4.67 8.52 20.18
CA LEU A 111 -4.06 7.24 19.75
C LEU A 111 -3.03 7.40 18.63
N GLY A 112 -3.05 8.55 17.94
CA GLY A 112 -2.12 8.84 16.85
C GLY A 112 -0.77 9.34 17.37
N MET A 113 0.29 8.94 16.67
CA MET A 113 1.65 9.35 16.95
C MET A 113 2.25 10.14 15.79
N THR A 114 3.08 11.11 16.14
CA THR A 114 3.87 11.90 15.19
C THR A 114 5.28 11.35 15.13
N VAL A 115 5.71 10.94 13.94
CA VAL A 115 7.07 10.45 13.66
C VAL A 115 7.64 11.30 12.53
N ASN A 116 8.83 11.88 12.73
CA ASN A 116 9.50 12.73 11.73
C ASN A 116 8.63 13.88 11.19
N GLY A 117 7.80 14.49 12.05
CA GLY A 117 6.89 15.58 11.68
C GLY A 117 5.62 15.15 10.94
N ASN A 118 5.39 13.84 10.77
CA ASN A 118 4.22 13.28 10.12
C ASN A 118 3.36 12.52 11.14
N ARG A 119 2.07 12.82 11.20
CA ARG A 119 1.09 12.17 12.09
C ARG A 119 0.29 11.15 11.29
N ASN A 120 0.84 9.95 11.17
CA ASN A 120 0.30 8.85 10.34
C ASN A 120 0.38 7.46 11.01
N TRP A 121 0.84 7.36 12.27
CA TRP A 121 0.94 6.10 13.01
C TRP A 121 -0.12 6.02 14.11
N LEU A 122 -0.64 4.81 14.35
CA LEU A 122 -1.44 4.49 15.54
C LEU A 122 -0.62 3.66 16.51
N ASN A 123 -0.73 3.96 17.80
CA ASN A 123 -0.20 3.12 18.87
C ASN A 123 -1.35 2.45 19.62
N ALA A 124 -1.36 1.12 19.62
CA ALA A 124 -2.31 0.32 20.39
C ALA A 124 -1.53 -0.69 21.24
N GLY A 125 -1.32 -0.38 22.52
CA GLY A 125 -0.79 -1.33 23.51
C GLY A 125 0.60 -1.88 23.18
N GLY A 126 1.49 -1.05 22.62
CA GLY A 126 2.86 -1.47 22.26
C GLY A 126 3.02 -1.95 20.81
N PHE A 127 1.92 -2.03 20.06
CA PHE A 127 1.95 -2.26 18.61
C PHE A 127 1.73 -0.95 17.87
N THR A 128 2.59 -0.69 16.89
CA THR A 128 2.48 0.46 16.01
C THR A 128 2.06 0.00 14.63
N ALA A 129 1.05 0.66 14.07
CA ALA A 129 0.55 0.36 12.74
C ALA A 129 0.30 1.65 11.96
N GLN A 130 0.58 1.62 10.67
CA GLN A 130 0.33 2.73 9.77
C GLN A 130 -0.97 2.47 9.00
N PRO A 131 -2.09 3.17 9.30
CA PRO A 131 -3.37 2.89 8.67
C PRO A 131 -3.39 3.09 7.15
N SER A 132 -2.51 3.96 6.64
CA SER A 132 -2.39 4.23 5.21
C SER A 132 -1.93 3.02 4.39
N GLU A 133 -1.16 2.11 4.98
CA GLU A 133 -0.79 0.83 4.35
C GLU A 133 -2.01 -0.04 4.09
N PHE A 134 -2.89 -0.16 5.09
CA PHE A 134 -4.15 -0.88 4.96
C PHE A 134 -5.12 -0.16 4.00
N ALA A 135 -5.15 1.18 4.01
CA ALA A 135 -5.99 1.97 3.13
C ALA A 135 -5.67 1.77 1.65
N LYS A 136 -4.39 1.63 1.28
CA LYS A 136 -3.97 1.29 -0.09
C LYS A 136 -4.60 -0.02 -0.56
N LEU A 137 -4.50 -1.08 0.24
CA LEU A 137 -5.09 -2.38 -0.06
C LEU A 137 -6.63 -2.31 -0.12
N ALA A 138 -7.25 -1.65 0.85
CA ALA A 138 -8.70 -1.48 0.91
C ALA A 138 -9.24 -0.72 -0.32
N LEU A 139 -8.54 0.33 -0.76
CA LEU A 139 -8.91 1.11 -1.95
C LEU A 139 -8.86 0.27 -3.23
N VAL A 140 -7.83 -0.57 -3.40
CA VAL A 140 -7.72 -1.47 -4.57
C VAL A 140 -8.85 -2.50 -4.56
N VAL A 141 -9.08 -3.16 -3.43
CA VAL A 141 -10.10 -4.22 -3.32
C VAL A 141 -11.50 -3.64 -3.50
N TRP A 142 -11.79 -2.51 -2.87
CA TRP A 142 -13.04 -1.77 -3.05
C TRP A 142 -13.21 -1.26 -4.47
N GLY A 143 -12.16 -0.67 -5.04
CA GLY A 143 -12.19 -0.14 -6.39
C GLY A 143 -12.48 -1.21 -7.43
N ALA A 144 -11.78 -2.34 -7.35
CA ALA A 144 -12.04 -3.51 -8.18
C ALA A 144 -13.47 -4.05 -7.98
N ALA A 145 -13.98 -4.08 -6.74
CA ALA A 145 -15.35 -4.51 -6.47
C ALA A 145 -16.40 -3.58 -7.11
N VAL A 146 -16.23 -2.26 -7.03
CA VAL A 146 -17.14 -1.28 -7.63
C VAL A 146 -17.09 -1.35 -9.17
N LEU A 147 -15.90 -1.36 -9.75
CA LEU A 147 -15.71 -1.47 -11.21
C LEU A 147 -16.29 -2.78 -11.76
N SER A 148 -16.09 -3.90 -11.06
CA SER A 148 -16.63 -5.20 -11.49
C SER A 148 -18.16 -5.24 -11.52
N ARG A 149 -18.85 -4.47 -10.67
CA ARG A 149 -20.32 -4.35 -10.70
C ARG A 149 -20.82 -3.42 -11.80
N LYS A 150 -20.02 -2.42 -12.16
CA LYS A 150 -20.31 -1.44 -13.21
C LYS A 150 -19.69 -1.83 -14.55
N GLN A 151 -19.31 -3.09 -14.75
CA GLN A 151 -18.60 -3.57 -15.94
C GLN A 151 -19.35 -3.22 -17.25
N ALA A 152 -20.68 -3.33 -17.25
CA ALA A 152 -21.51 -2.98 -18.40
C ALA A 152 -21.56 -1.47 -18.73
N LEU A 153 -21.18 -0.62 -17.77
CA LEU A 153 -21.19 0.84 -17.89
C LEU A 153 -19.79 1.43 -18.09
N LEU A 154 -18.75 0.60 -18.23
CA LEU A 154 -17.36 1.07 -18.40
C LEU A 154 -17.15 1.84 -19.72
N ASN A 155 -18.01 1.64 -20.72
CA ASN A 155 -18.04 2.48 -21.93
C ASN A 155 -18.30 3.96 -21.61
N GLN A 156 -18.89 4.26 -20.44
CA GLN A 156 -19.08 5.61 -19.94
C GLN A 156 -18.12 5.87 -18.78
N TRP A 157 -16.88 6.25 -19.08
CA TRP A 157 -15.80 6.47 -18.11
C TRP A 157 -16.19 7.34 -16.90
N LYS A 158 -17.14 8.29 -17.07
CA LYS A 158 -17.69 9.10 -15.97
C LYS A 158 -18.29 8.23 -14.86
N HIS A 159 -18.94 7.12 -15.17
CA HIS A 159 -19.51 6.19 -14.20
C HIS A 159 -18.46 5.42 -13.37
N ALA A 160 -17.22 5.32 -13.88
CA ALA A 160 -16.08 4.81 -13.13
C ALA A 160 -15.48 5.90 -12.22
N VAL A 161 -15.34 7.13 -12.73
CA VAL A 161 -14.75 8.25 -11.98
C VAL A 161 -15.64 8.72 -10.83
N ILE A 162 -16.95 8.91 -11.06
CA ILE A 162 -17.89 9.49 -10.08
C ILE A 162 -17.86 8.79 -8.71
N PRO A 163 -17.90 7.46 -8.58
CA PRO A 163 -17.82 6.82 -7.27
C PRO A 163 -16.39 6.81 -6.70
N MET A 164 -15.36 6.68 -7.55
CA MET A 164 -13.98 6.49 -7.11
C MET A 164 -13.31 7.78 -6.68
N LEU A 165 -13.56 8.88 -7.38
CA LEU A 165 -12.89 10.15 -7.14
C LEU A 165 -13.19 10.72 -5.75
N PRO A 166 -14.45 10.77 -5.25
CA PRO A 166 -14.74 11.28 -3.92
C PRO A 166 -14.12 10.44 -2.81
N VAL A 167 -14.17 9.11 -2.94
CA VAL A 167 -13.60 8.19 -1.95
C VAL A 167 -12.08 8.28 -1.95
N GLY A 168 -11.45 8.24 -3.13
CA GLY A 168 -10.02 8.40 -3.27
C GLY A 168 -9.54 9.77 -2.76
N ALA A 169 -10.25 10.84 -3.09
CA ALA A 169 -9.97 12.19 -2.62
C ALA A 169 -10.11 12.31 -1.10
N ALA A 170 -11.13 11.71 -0.49
CA ALA A 170 -11.28 11.70 0.96
C ALA A 170 -10.11 10.98 1.66
N ILE A 171 -9.69 9.82 1.15
CA ILE A 171 -8.52 9.10 1.68
C ILE A 171 -7.26 9.92 1.50
N MET A 172 -7.03 10.48 0.31
CA MET A 172 -5.87 11.33 0.04
C MET A 172 -5.86 12.57 0.95
N ALA A 173 -7.00 13.20 1.19
CA ALA A 173 -7.11 14.34 2.08
C ALA A 173 -6.76 13.96 3.53
N LEU A 174 -7.29 12.85 4.05
CA LEU A 174 -6.95 12.36 5.39
C LEU A 174 -5.45 12.08 5.54
N VAL A 175 -4.82 11.47 4.54
CA VAL A 175 -3.39 11.17 4.56
C VAL A 175 -2.54 12.45 4.43
N ALA A 176 -2.93 13.37 3.56
CA ALA A 176 -2.26 14.65 3.38
C ALA A 176 -2.36 15.54 4.63
N LEU A 177 -3.49 15.50 5.35
CA LEU A 177 -3.66 16.17 6.65
C LEU A 177 -2.73 15.61 7.74
N GLY A 178 -2.32 14.35 7.62
CA GLY A 178 -1.26 13.77 8.44
C GLY A 178 0.13 14.36 8.15
N HIS A 179 0.29 15.12 7.07
CA HIS A 179 1.57 15.55 6.48
C HIS A 179 2.35 14.44 5.75
N ASP A 180 1.66 13.40 5.28
CA ASP A 180 2.25 12.30 4.51
C ASP A 180 2.06 12.48 2.99
N LEU A 181 2.87 13.34 2.39
CA LEU A 181 2.80 13.61 0.94
C LEU A 181 3.22 12.40 0.11
N GLY A 182 4.22 11.63 0.56
CA GLY A 182 4.70 10.44 -0.15
C GLY A 182 3.59 9.41 -0.30
N THR A 183 2.91 9.07 0.80
CA THR A 183 1.81 8.11 0.76
C THR A 183 0.61 8.64 -0.02
N THR A 184 0.34 9.95 0.05
CA THR A 184 -0.70 10.59 -0.77
C THR A 184 -0.44 10.39 -2.27
N LEU A 185 0.81 10.58 -2.73
CA LEU A 185 1.19 10.33 -4.13
C LEU A 185 1.03 8.86 -4.52
N PHE A 186 1.40 7.92 -3.66
CA PHE A 186 1.18 6.49 -3.92
C PHE A 186 -0.30 6.13 -4.03
N ILE A 187 -1.15 6.68 -3.15
CA ILE A 187 -2.61 6.46 -3.22
C ILE A 187 -3.18 7.08 -4.51
N MET A 188 -2.69 8.24 -4.92
CA MET A 188 -3.06 8.85 -6.21
C MET A 188 -2.69 7.94 -7.38
N MET A 189 -1.49 7.36 -7.40
CA MET A 189 -1.07 6.42 -8.44
C MET A 189 -1.93 5.14 -8.44
N ILE A 190 -2.28 4.61 -7.27
CA ILE A 190 -3.18 3.46 -7.13
C ILE A 190 -4.57 3.79 -7.68
N LEU A 191 -5.13 4.94 -7.30
CA LEU A 191 -6.43 5.40 -7.80
C LEU A 191 -6.40 5.57 -9.32
N ALA A 192 -5.32 6.17 -9.83
CA ALA A 192 -5.13 6.38 -11.26
C ALA A 192 -5.04 5.05 -12.03
N ALA A 193 -4.23 4.11 -11.56
CA ALA A 193 -4.12 2.77 -12.14
C ALA A 193 -5.48 2.05 -12.13
N THR A 194 -6.21 2.13 -11.02
CA THR A 194 -7.53 1.49 -10.89
C THR A 194 -8.54 2.10 -11.87
N LEU A 195 -8.55 3.43 -12.02
CA LEU A 195 -9.39 4.13 -13.00
C LEU A 195 -8.99 3.83 -14.45
N PHE A 196 -7.70 3.67 -14.72
CA PHE A 196 -7.19 3.31 -16.04
C PHE A 196 -7.70 1.93 -16.45
N TYR A 197 -7.62 0.94 -15.55
CA TYR A 197 -8.26 -0.36 -15.74
C TYR A 197 -9.80 -0.28 -15.86
N GLY A 198 -10.42 0.74 -15.26
CA GLY A 198 -11.83 1.07 -15.41
C GLY A 198 -12.24 1.69 -16.75
N GLY A 199 -11.32 1.83 -17.70
CA GLY A 199 -11.61 2.37 -19.04
C GLY A 199 -11.61 3.90 -19.13
N VAL A 200 -11.04 4.60 -18.14
CA VAL A 200 -10.89 6.06 -18.20
C VAL A 200 -9.87 6.45 -19.28
N PRO A 201 -10.18 7.40 -20.17
CA PRO A 201 -9.28 7.76 -21.26
C PRO A 201 -8.00 8.46 -20.76
N MET A 202 -6.87 8.21 -21.44
CA MET A 202 -5.54 8.75 -21.08
C MET A 202 -5.52 10.29 -20.95
N LYS A 203 -6.36 10.98 -21.73
CA LYS A 203 -6.51 12.45 -21.69
C LYS A 203 -6.91 12.97 -20.32
N VAL A 204 -7.72 12.24 -19.56
CA VAL A 204 -8.13 12.62 -18.19
C VAL A 204 -6.94 12.57 -17.24
N PHE A 205 -6.05 11.58 -17.40
CA PHE A 205 -4.82 11.48 -16.61
C PHE A 205 -3.85 12.61 -16.95
N GLY A 206 -3.69 12.94 -18.23
CA GLY A 206 -2.87 14.08 -18.66
C GLY A 206 -3.39 15.39 -18.08
N ALA A 207 -4.71 15.62 -18.12
CA ALA A 207 -5.32 16.80 -17.51
C ALA A 207 -5.15 16.84 -15.98
N ALA A 208 -5.32 15.71 -15.30
CA ALA A 208 -5.12 15.62 -13.85
C ALA A 208 -3.66 15.88 -13.46
N ALA A 209 -2.69 15.30 -14.19
CA ALA A 209 -1.27 15.52 -13.97
C ALA A 209 -0.88 16.99 -14.18
N ALA A 210 -1.40 17.62 -15.24
CA ALA A 210 -1.20 19.05 -15.47
C ALA A 210 -1.78 19.89 -14.34
N ALA A 211 -3.00 19.58 -13.87
CA ALA A 211 -3.62 20.28 -12.74
C ALA A 211 -2.80 20.12 -11.44
N CYS A 212 -2.31 18.92 -11.13
CA CYS A 212 -1.43 18.68 -9.98
C CYS A 212 -0.10 19.44 -10.10
N ALA A 213 0.50 19.49 -11.30
CA ALA A 213 1.74 20.25 -11.53
C ALA A 213 1.52 21.74 -11.33
N VAL A 214 0.44 22.31 -11.89
CA VAL A 214 0.08 23.72 -11.68
C VAL A 214 -0.16 24.00 -10.20
N ALA A 215 -0.93 23.16 -9.51
CA ALA A 215 -1.18 23.31 -8.08
C ALA A 215 0.13 23.26 -7.26
N ALA A 216 1.03 22.34 -7.59
CA ALA A 216 2.34 22.23 -6.95
C ALA A 216 3.20 23.48 -7.18
N LEU A 217 3.24 24.02 -8.40
CA LEU A 217 3.97 25.25 -8.72
C LEU A 217 3.41 26.46 -7.97
N VAL A 218 2.09 26.62 -7.94
CA VAL A 218 1.42 27.70 -7.20
C VAL A 218 1.74 27.59 -5.70
N LEU A 219 1.58 26.40 -5.12
CA LEU A 219 1.87 26.17 -3.70
C LEU A 219 3.35 26.37 -3.37
N ALA A 220 4.25 26.00 -4.28
CA ALA A 220 5.69 26.21 -4.11
C ALA A 220 6.02 27.71 -4.15
N ALA A 221 5.47 28.46 -5.11
CA ALA A 221 5.68 29.90 -5.23
C ALA A 221 5.18 30.71 -4.02
N THR A 222 4.14 30.23 -3.31
CA THR A 222 3.60 30.92 -2.13
C THR A 222 4.41 30.75 -0.84
N ASN A 223 5.41 29.84 -0.79
CA ASN A 223 6.13 29.55 0.44
C ASN A 223 7.64 29.43 0.18
N GLY A 224 8.41 30.47 0.54
CA GLY A 224 9.86 30.52 0.32
C GLY A 224 10.63 29.33 0.89
N ASN A 225 10.11 28.72 1.98
CA ASN A 225 10.72 27.55 2.61
C ASN A 225 10.57 26.26 1.77
N ARG A 226 9.54 26.17 0.90
CA ARG A 226 9.33 25.02 0.00
C ARG A 226 10.21 25.11 -1.25
N MET A 227 10.38 26.33 -1.77
CA MET A 227 11.31 26.57 -2.89
C MET A 227 12.76 26.27 -2.50
N GLY A 228 13.20 26.62 -1.29
CA GLY A 228 14.55 26.29 -0.81
C GLY A 228 14.84 24.78 -0.78
N ARG A 229 13.85 23.95 -0.44
CA ARG A 229 13.98 22.48 -0.48
C ARG A 229 14.01 21.92 -1.92
N ILE A 230 13.26 22.52 -2.84
CA ILE A 230 13.25 22.12 -4.25
C ILE A 230 14.56 22.53 -4.93
N PHE A 231 15.03 23.75 -4.69
CA PHE A 231 16.29 24.23 -5.25
C PHE A 231 17.50 23.49 -4.69
N SER A 232 17.53 23.17 -3.39
CA SER A 232 18.58 22.31 -2.81
C SER A 232 18.57 20.90 -3.40
N TRP A 233 17.39 20.30 -3.64
CA TRP A 233 17.30 19.00 -4.32
C TRP A 233 17.76 19.05 -5.79
N LEU A 234 17.46 20.15 -6.50
CA LEU A 234 17.88 20.38 -7.89
C LEU A 234 19.35 20.84 -8.02
N GLY A 235 20.07 20.99 -6.91
CA GLY A 235 21.44 21.53 -6.89
C GLY A 235 21.54 23.01 -7.28
N MET A 236 20.41 23.72 -7.33
CA MET A 236 20.31 25.15 -7.62
C MET A 236 20.19 26.00 -6.35
N GLY A 237 20.23 25.37 -5.16
CA GLY A 237 20.30 26.07 -3.90
C GLY A 237 21.64 26.80 -3.81
N SER A 238 21.61 28.12 -3.66
CA SER A 238 22.77 28.87 -3.20
C SER A 238 23.34 28.13 -1.98
N GLY A 239 24.62 27.78 -2.03
CA GLY A 239 25.32 27.33 -0.84
C GLY A 239 24.94 28.28 0.29
N VAL A 240 24.35 27.72 1.34
CA VAL A 240 24.28 28.42 2.61
C VAL A 240 25.74 28.54 3.00
N GLU A 241 26.35 29.68 2.69
CA GLU A 241 27.61 30.06 3.30
C GLU A 241 27.41 29.91 4.80
N ASP A 242 28.30 29.13 5.39
CA ASP A 242 28.31 28.79 6.79
C ASP A 242 28.25 30.05 7.66
N HIS A 243 27.09 30.37 8.23
CA HIS A 243 27.03 31.15 9.45
C HIS A 243 27.27 30.21 10.64
N CYS A 244 28.52 29.74 10.76
CA CYS A 244 29.13 29.48 12.05
C CYS A 244 29.85 30.76 12.49
N ALA A 245 29.18 31.54 13.33
CA ALA A 245 29.79 32.51 14.24
C ALA A 245 28.91 32.59 15.50
#